data_AF-A0A9E2J8Q9-F1
#
_entry.id   AF-A0A9E2J8Q9-F1
#
_cell.length_a   1.000
_cell.length_b   1.000
_cell.length_c   1.000
_cell.angle_alpha   90.00
_cell.angle_beta   90.00
_cell.angle_gamma   90.00
#
_symmetry.space_group_name_H-M   'P 1'
#
loop_
_entity.id
_entity.type
_entity.pdbx_description
1 polymer ?
#
loop_
_entity_poly.entity_id
_entity_poly.type
_entity_poly.pdbx_seq_one_letter_code
_entity_poly.pdbx_strand_id
1 'polypeptide(L)'
;MKKLNSKFLLICFLSVFVLGSINYAQLVLPQPSPSATAYQKIGTTEVTINYSRPGVKGRTIWGGLVPYNEIWRTGANAATTIEFSTDVVVEGNKIPSGKYALFTIPADKEWTIIINNNWDQGGTSEYAETDDVVRFKVTPKVVDHSHEWMFFTFFAQSKNSAKAVLAWDKLMIPFTIVSEVTDVSSKEARVSPIASIRQRIGVTDVTVTYGSPEVKGRTVWGELVPFNKVWRTGANESTKIEFSTDVTIDGKSVPAGKYSLFTIPSEKEWTVILNSVSDQWGSYDYDESKDVLRFQVSPKEIGHHERLVVIATELSENSGTINIEWEKLKISFPVKTDVVSLAYSNISKAIAAAKEDEWGVYASGANFMADHDSHLDEAKDWADKAAGMTDNYFAYLAAAKVYHKLGNKEKAVEYIDMVLENAKKVSFYEAIKGSLENLAKEIKSK
;
A
#
# COMPACT_ATOMS: atom_id res chain seq x y z
N MET A 1 25.94 6.30 -51.27
CA MET A 1 25.78 5.21 -50.28
C MET A 1 25.50 5.84 -48.91
N LYS A 2 24.59 5.22 -48.16
CA LYS A 2 23.81 5.67 -46.97
C LYS A 2 24.66 6.39 -45.89
N LYS A 3 24.34 7.57 -45.34
CA LYS A 3 23.19 8.10 -44.53
C LYS A 3 23.03 7.56 -43.10
N LEU A 4 23.28 8.47 -42.15
CA LEU A 4 22.51 8.90 -40.95
C LEU A 4 22.40 8.04 -39.67
N ASN A 5 22.73 8.75 -38.56
CA ASN A 5 22.12 8.81 -37.22
C ASN A 5 22.12 7.58 -36.30
N SER A 6 22.77 7.72 -35.13
CA SER A 6 22.39 7.01 -33.90
C SER A 6 21.86 8.04 -32.88
N LYS A 7 20.54 8.14 -32.81
CA LYS A 7 19.83 8.77 -31.68
C LYS A 7 19.87 7.79 -30.52
N PHE A 8 20.25 8.27 -29.35
CA PHE A 8 20.06 7.58 -28.07
C PHE A 8 18.58 7.22 -27.91
N LEU A 9 18.25 5.94 -27.99
CA LEU A 9 16.91 5.41 -27.75
C LEU A 9 16.79 5.17 -26.25
N LEU A 10 16.16 6.10 -25.53
CA LEU A 10 15.67 5.87 -24.18
C LEU A 10 14.50 4.89 -24.31
N ILE A 11 14.75 3.61 -24.04
CA ILE A 11 13.72 2.57 -24.09
C ILE A 11 12.82 2.77 -22.86
N CYS A 12 11.67 3.42 -23.08
CA CYS A 12 10.50 3.28 -22.22
C CYS A 12 9.93 1.88 -22.42
N PHE A 13 10.20 0.95 -21.50
CA PHE A 13 9.37 -0.26 -21.36
C PHE A 13 8.30 0.03 -20.30
N LEU A 14 7.25 0.72 -20.74
CA LEU A 14 5.94 0.72 -20.11
C LEU A 14 4.97 0.10 -21.11
N SER A 15 5.00 -1.23 -21.27
CA SER A 15 3.90 -2.03 -21.85
C SER A 15 4.36 -3.47 -22.08
N VAL A 16 3.77 -4.43 -21.36
CA VAL A 16 3.56 -5.79 -21.87
C VAL A 16 2.08 -6.12 -21.72
N PHE A 17 1.44 -6.09 -22.89
CA PHE A 17 0.30 -6.86 -23.38
C PHE A 17 -0.81 -7.31 -22.42
N VAL A 18 -1.92 -6.61 -22.60
CA VAL A 18 -3.30 -7.11 -22.50
C VAL A 18 -3.47 -8.29 -23.48
N LEU A 19 -3.58 -9.51 -22.94
CA LEU A 19 -4.40 -10.55 -23.54
C LEU A 19 -5.80 -10.36 -22.96
N GLY A 20 -6.79 -10.21 -23.85
CA GLY A 20 -8.18 -9.96 -23.50
C GLY A 20 -8.82 -11.13 -22.77
N SER A 21 -8.67 -11.18 -21.46
CA SER A 21 -9.68 -11.71 -20.57
C SER A 21 -10.78 -10.66 -20.50
N ILE A 22 -12.05 -11.06 -20.62
CA ILE A 22 -13.18 -10.20 -20.31
C ILE A 22 -13.10 -9.90 -18.82
N ASN A 23 -12.39 -8.83 -18.44
CA ASN A 23 -12.37 -8.31 -17.09
C ASN A 23 -13.72 -7.64 -16.86
N TYR A 24 -14.65 -8.37 -16.25
CA TYR A 24 -15.77 -7.71 -15.58
C TYR A 24 -15.18 -6.69 -14.60
N ALA A 25 -15.82 -5.53 -14.47
CA ALA A 25 -15.39 -4.53 -13.51
C ALA A 25 -15.55 -5.12 -12.10
N GLN A 26 -14.49 -5.75 -11.59
CA GLN A 26 -14.44 -6.29 -10.25
C GLN A 26 -14.75 -5.14 -9.29
N LEU A 27 -15.76 -5.33 -8.44
CA LEU A 27 -16.14 -4.33 -7.45
C LEU A 27 -14.90 -3.93 -6.62
N VAL A 28 -14.50 -2.67 -6.71
CA VAL A 28 -13.36 -2.12 -5.97
C VAL A 28 -13.88 -1.31 -4.79
N LEU A 29 -13.74 -1.88 -3.59
CA LEU A 29 -14.00 -1.22 -2.32
C LEU A 29 -12.71 -1.07 -1.51
N PRO A 30 -12.66 -0.13 -0.55
CA PRO A 30 -11.62 -0.09 0.46
C PRO A 30 -11.44 -1.45 1.14
N GLN A 31 -10.19 -1.85 1.37
CA GLN A 31 -9.88 -3.10 2.06
C GLN A 31 -9.29 -2.83 3.44
N PRO A 32 -9.65 -3.62 4.48
CA PRO A 32 -9.14 -3.42 5.84
C PRO A 32 -7.62 -3.52 5.97
N SER A 33 -6.98 -4.29 5.07
CA SER A 33 -5.53 -4.38 4.91
C SER A 33 -5.18 -3.86 3.51
N PRO A 34 -4.94 -2.54 3.37
CA PRO A 34 -4.73 -1.95 2.05
C PRO A 34 -3.45 -2.48 1.38
N SER A 35 -3.49 -2.58 0.05
CA SER A 35 -2.32 -2.93 -0.75
C SER A 35 -1.28 -1.82 -0.76
N ALA A 36 -0.02 -2.21 -0.79
CA ALA A 36 1.10 -1.31 -0.97
C ALA A 36 2.23 -1.97 -1.77
N THR A 37 3.13 -1.11 -2.26
CA THR A 37 4.32 -1.52 -2.97
C THR A 37 5.52 -0.77 -2.40
N ALA A 38 6.62 -1.49 -2.22
CA ALA A 38 7.93 -0.91 -1.97
C ALA A 38 8.84 -1.26 -3.17
N TYR A 39 9.54 -0.28 -3.70
CA TYR A 39 10.44 -0.43 -4.83
C TYR A 39 11.79 0.18 -4.52
N GLN A 40 12.85 -0.49 -4.95
CA GLN A 40 14.22 0.00 -4.90
C GLN A 40 15.00 -0.48 -6.11
N LYS A 41 15.71 0.44 -6.77
CA LYS A 41 16.78 0.09 -7.71
C LYS A 41 18.08 -0.18 -6.96
N ILE A 42 18.68 -1.36 -7.13
CA ILE A 42 19.94 -1.79 -6.53
C ILE A 42 20.94 -2.04 -7.68
N GLY A 43 21.91 -1.15 -7.86
CA GLY A 43 22.71 -1.14 -9.08
C GLY A 43 21.81 -0.83 -10.29
N THR A 44 21.71 -1.78 -11.21
CA THR A 44 20.73 -1.75 -12.31
C THR A 44 19.52 -2.66 -12.07
N THR A 45 19.55 -3.51 -11.04
CA THR A 45 18.48 -4.42 -10.67
C THR A 45 17.32 -3.66 -10.05
N GLU A 46 16.12 -3.90 -10.53
CA GLU A 46 14.88 -3.41 -9.94
C GLU A 46 14.33 -4.46 -8.99
N VAL A 47 14.01 -4.03 -7.76
CA VAL A 47 13.41 -4.89 -6.74
C VAL A 47 12.07 -4.30 -6.34
N THR A 48 11.02 -5.10 -6.47
CA THR A 48 9.65 -4.69 -6.11
C THR A 48 9.07 -5.67 -5.10
N ILE A 49 8.49 -5.17 -4.01
CA ILE A 49 7.71 -5.96 -3.06
C ILE A 49 6.27 -5.45 -3.08
N ASN A 50 5.31 -6.29 -3.46
CA ASN A 50 3.88 -6.00 -3.38
C ASN A 50 3.25 -6.78 -2.22
N TYR A 51 2.54 -6.09 -1.35
CA TYR A 51 2.06 -6.65 -0.10
C TYR A 51 0.74 -6.00 0.33
N SER A 52 0.00 -6.66 1.22
CA SER A 52 -1.12 -6.03 1.93
C SER A 52 -0.73 -5.76 3.37
N ARG A 53 -1.15 -4.61 3.90
CA ARG A 53 -0.68 -4.06 5.17
C ARG A 53 -1.69 -4.30 6.29
N PRO A 54 -1.60 -5.39 7.08
CA PRO A 54 -2.41 -5.53 8.28
C PRO A 54 -2.03 -4.49 9.34
N GLY A 55 -3.02 -4.01 10.09
CA GLY A 55 -2.83 -3.10 11.23
C GLY A 55 -2.65 -3.86 12.55
N VAL A 56 -2.10 -3.25 13.60
CA VAL A 56 -2.05 -3.85 14.94
C VAL A 56 -3.45 -3.89 15.54
N LYS A 57 -4.14 -2.74 15.53
CA LYS A 57 -5.54 -2.58 15.99
C LYS A 57 -5.76 -3.13 17.41
N GLY A 58 -4.79 -2.89 18.30
CA GLY A 58 -4.82 -3.35 19.70
C GLY A 58 -4.61 -4.86 19.91
N ARG A 59 -4.29 -5.62 18.85
CA ARG A 59 -4.09 -7.07 18.94
C ARG A 59 -2.64 -7.42 19.29
N THR A 60 -2.45 -8.53 19.99
CA THR A 60 -1.14 -9.17 20.11
C THR A 60 -0.75 -9.76 18.75
N ILE A 61 0.29 -9.20 18.11
CA ILE A 61 0.73 -9.66 16.79
C ILE A 61 1.54 -10.95 16.91
N TRP A 62 2.72 -10.88 17.51
CA TRP A 62 3.66 -12.01 17.56
C TRP A 62 3.29 -12.99 18.69
N GLY A 63 3.13 -14.26 18.35
CA GLY A 63 2.60 -15.28 19.26
C GLY A 63 1.08 -15.21 19.47
N GLY A 64 0.39 -14.26 18.82
CA GLY A 64 -1.07 -14.10 18.84
C GLY A 64 -1.63 -14.25 17.44
N LEU A 65 -1.88 -13.14 16.75
CA LEU A 65 -2.37 -13.13 15.36
C LEU A 65 -1.44 -13.86 14.39
N VAL A 66 -0.13 -13.76 14.62
CA VAL A 66 0.90 -14.49 13.90
C VAL A 66 1.58 -15.44 14.90
N PRO A 67 1.22 -16.74 14.89
CA PRO A 67 1.82 -17.72 15.78
C PRO A 67 3.32 -17.89 15.52
N TYR A 68 4.08 -18.17 16.56
CA TYR A 68 5.48 -18.58 16.42
C TYR A 68 5.58 -20.03 15.94
N ASN A 69 6.63 -20.30 15.17
CA ASN A 69 6.97 -21.60 14.59
C ASN A 69 5.95 -22.13 13.57
N GLU A 70 5.05 -21.27 13.10
CA GLU A 70 4.11 -21.56 12.01
C GLU A 70 4.43 -20.70 10.79
N ILE A 71 4.12 -21.24 9.62
CA ILE A 71 4.27 -20.50 8.38
C ILE A 71 3.23 -19.40 8.29
N TRP A 72 3.69 -18.22 7.90
CA TRP A 72 2.87 -17.04 7.66
C TRP A 72 3.12 -16.52 6.24
N ARG A 73 2.03 -16.16 5.54
CA ARG A 73 2.04 -15.57 4.20
C ARG A 73 2.67 -14.17 4.08
N THR A 74 3.39 -13.73 5.12
CA THR A 74 4.04 -12.42 5.27
C THR A 74 3.14 -11.26 4.82
N GLY A 75 2.03 -11.04 5.53
CA GLY A 75 1.07 -9.98 5.24
C GLY A 75 -0.37 -10.45 5.42
N ALA A 76 -1.27 -9.83 4.65
CA ALA A 76 -2.69 -10.16 4.60
C ALA A 76 -3.15 -10.34 3.14
N ASN A 77 -4.38 -10.84 2.95
CA ASN A 77 -4.94 -11.18 1.64
C ASN A 77 -4.05 -12.20 0.91
N ALA A 78 -3.77 -11.97 -0.38
CA ALA A 78 -2.84 -12.79 -1.18
C ALA A 78 -1.41 -12.75 -0.64
N ALA A 79 -0.59 -13.74 -1.03
CA ALA A 79 0.82 -13.79 -0.63
C ALA A 79 1.56 -12.50 -1.03
N THR A 80 2.42 -12.01 -0.15
CA THR A 80 3.36 -10.94 -0.52
C THR A 80 4.27 -11.44 -1.63
N THR A 81 4.46 -10.63 -2.66
CA THR A 81 5.36 -10.96 -3.78
C THR A 81 6.62 -10.12 -3.71
N ILE A 82 7.75 -10.73 -4.09
CA ILE A 82 9.02 -10.07 -4.32
C ILE A 82 9.49 -10.38 -5.74
N GLU A 83 9.91 -9.35 -6.46
CA GLU A 83 10.32 -9.46 -7.86
C GLU A 83 11.70 -8.84 -8.07
N PHE A 84 12.54 -9.53 -8.83
CA PHE A 84 13.88 -9.11 -9.20
C PHE A 84 14.01 -9.05 -10.72
N SER A 85 14.44 -7.91 -11.27
CA SER A 85 14.62 -7.76 -12.73
C SER A 85 15.89 -8.42 -13.27
N THR A 86 16.82 -8.80 -12.39
CA THR A 86 18.04 -9.54 -12.72
C THR A 86 18.32 -10.53 -11.58
N ASP A 87 19.25 -11.45 -11.80
CA ASP A 87 19.76 -12.33 -10.74
C ASP A 87 20.32 -11.52 -9.56
N VAL A 88 20.12 -12.04 -8.36
CA VAL A 88 20.54 -11.44 -7.09
C VAL A 88 21.12 -12.48 -6.14
N VAL A 89 21.84 -12.02 -5.13
CA VAL A 89 22.19 -12.80 -3.95
C VAL A 89 21.41 -12.28 -2.75
N VAL A 90 20.60 -13.12 -2.12
CA VAL A 90 19.84 -12.80 -0.91
C VAL A 90 20.38 -13.60 0.26
N GLU A 91 20.90 -12.89 1.27
CA GLU A 91 21.54 -13.51 2.45
C GLU A 91 22.52 -14.64 2.09
N GLY A 92 23.33 -14.42 1.03
CA GLY A 92 24.33 -15.37 0.53
C GLY A 92 23.82 -16.40 -0.49
N ASN A 93 22.52 -16.45 -0.76
CA ASN A 93 21.92 -17.41 -1.69
C ASN A 93 21.64 -16.77 -3.04
N LYS A 94 22.08 -17.41 -4.13
CA LYS A 94 21.77 -16.96 -5.49
C LYS A 94 20.30 -17.21 -5.81
N ILE A 95 19.63 -16.20 -6.35
CA ILE A 95 18.24 -16.26 -6.78
C ILE A 95 18.16 -15.69 -8.19
N PRO A 96 17.64 -16.46 -9.17
CA PRO A 96 17.42 -15.95 -10.51
C PRO A 96 16.49 -14.74 -10.54
N SER A 97 16.54 -13.97 -11.63
CA SER A 97 15.51 -12.97 -11.93
C SER A 97 14.13 -13.63 -12.00
N GLY A 98 13.11 -12.97 -11.48
CA GLY A 98 11.77 -13.52 -11.48
C GLY A 98 10.91 -12.93 -10.38
N LYS A 99 9.67 -13.41 -10.32
CA LYS A 99 8.68 -13.04 -9.33
C LYS A 99 8.38 -14.23 -8.43
N TYR A 100 8.37 -13.99 -7.13
CA TYR A 100 8.29 -15.01 -6.09
C TYR A 100 7.30 -14.60 -5.01
N ALA A 101 6.72 -15.56 -4.29
CA ALA A 101 6.03 -15.30 -3.02
C ALA A 101 7.04 -15.25 -1.86
N LEU A 102 6.70 -14.48 -0.83
CA LEU A 102 7.47 -14.32 0.40
C LEU A 102 6.69 -14.90 1.59
N PHE A 103 7.19 -15.99 2.17
CA PHE A 103 6.67 -16.56 3.41
C PHE A 103 7.67 -16.36 4.54
N THR A 104 7.18 -16.39 5.78
CA THR A 104 7.98 -16.22 6.98
C THR A 104 7.55 -17.24 8.02
N ILE A 105 8.50 -17.83 8.73
CA ILE A 105 8.26 -18.60 9.97
C ILE A 105 8.86 -17.78 11.12
N PRO A 106 8.04 -17.04 11.87
CA PRO A 106 8.48 -16.31 13.05
C PRO A 106 8.92 -17.26 14.15
N ALA A 107 9.94 -16.89 14.92
CA ALA A 107 10.34 -17.57 16.15
C ALA A 107 10.94 -16.59 17.16
N ASP A 108 11.28 -17.05 18.37
CA ASP A 108 11.71 -16.16 19.45
C ASP A 108 13.04 -15.43 19.19
N LYS A 109 13.94 -16.01 18.37
CA LYS A 109 15.31 -15.48 18.16
C LYS A 109 15.69 -15.29 16.70
N GLU A 110 15.45 -16.30 15.88
CA GLU A 110 15.76 -16.29 14.45
C GLU A 110 14.52 -16.65 13.66
N TRP A 111 14.18 -15.84 12.68
CA TRP A 111 13.06 -16.09 11.79
C TRP A 111 13.57 -16.74 10.52
N THR A 112 12.76 -17.61 9.93
CA THR A 112 13.03 -18.13 8.58
C THR A 112 12.25 -17.31 7.58
N ILE A 113 12.93 -16.71 6.60
CA ILE A 113 12.30 -16.14 5.40
C ILE A 113 12.40 -17.18 4.29
N ILE A 114 11.32 -17.30 3.53
CA ILE A 114 11.15 -18.28 2.46
C ILE A 114 10.79 -17.52 1.19
N ILE A 115 11.54 -17.75 0.11
CA ILE A 115 11.21 -17.29 -1.24
C ILE A 115 10.68 -18.50 -2.00
N ASN A 116 9.46 -18.41 -2.52
CA ASN A 116 8.69 -19.51 -3.09
C ASN A 116 8.29 -19.18 -4.54
N ASN A 117 8.40 -20.14 -5.46
CA ASN A 117 8.13 -19.97 -6.90
C ASN A 117 6.64 -19.75 -7.23
N ASN A 118 5.73 -20.27 -6.41
CA ASN A 118 4.31 -20.07 -6.61
C ASN A 118 3.91 -18.68 -6.10
N TRP A 119 4.13 -17.64 -6.90
CA TRP A 119 3.85 -16.26 -6.46
C TRP A 119 2.36 -15.89 -6.48
N ASP A 120 1.53 -16.62 -7.23
CA ASP A 120 0.11 -16.34 -7.45
C ASP A 120 -0.79 -17.21 -6.57
N GLN A 121 -0.55 -17.16 -5.26
CA GLN A 121 -1.27 -18.00 -4.29
C GLN A 121 -2.02 -17.19 -3.22
N GLY A 122 -3.19 -17.71 -2.82
CA GLY A 122 -4.12 -17.07 -1.89
C GLY A 122 -3.65 -17.01 -0.43
N GLY A 123 -2.59 -17.74 -0.06
CA GLY A 123 -2.03 -17.76 1.29
C GLY A 123 -1.39 -19.10 1.64
N THR A 124 -1.40 -19.45 2.94
CA THR A 124 -0.74 -20.67 3.45
C THR A 124 -1.47 -21.97 3.10
N SER A 125 -2.73 -21.92 2.66
CA SER A 125 -3.49 -23.10 2.24
C SER A 125 -3.02 -23.70 0.92
N GLU A 126 -2.37 -22.90 0.08
CA GLU A 126 -1.84 -23.29 -1.23
C GLU A 126 -0.32 -23.47 -1.21
N TYR A 127 0.28 -23.30 -0.03
CA TYR A 127 1.72 -23.39 0.15
C TYR A 127 2.23 -24.82 -0.01
N ALA A 128 3.28 -24.98 -0.82
CA ALA A 128 4.03 -26.22 -0.96
C ALA A 128 5.52 -25.97 -0.79
N GLU A 129 6.15 -26.71 0.13
CA GLU A 129 7.61 -26.63 0.37
C GLU A 129 8.44 -27.03 -0.86
N THR A 130 7.88 -27.85 -1.77
CA THR A 130 8.53 -28.19 -3.05
C THR A 130 8.72 -27.00 -3.98
N ASP A 131 7.98 -25.91 -3.77
CA ASP A 131 8.09 -24.68 -4.56
C ASP A 131 9.08 -23.68 -3.93
N ASP A 132 9.67 -24.00 -2.77
CA ASP A 132 10.66 -23.12 -2.14
C ASP A 132 11.94 -23.05 -2.97
N VAL A 133 12.33 -21.82 -3.32
CA VAL A 133 13.61 -21.50 -3.97
C VAL A 133 14.73 -21.46 -2.94
N VAL A 134 14.46 -20.82 -1.80
CA VAL A 134 15.42 -20.71 -0.70
C VAL A 134 14.70 -20.46 0.62
N ARG A 135 15.30 -21.00 1.69
CA ARG A 135 15.01 -20.65 3.08
C ARG A 135 16.28 -20.09 3.72
N PHE A 136 16.18 -18.93 4.34
CA PHE A 136 17.32 -18.33 5.06
C PHE A 136 16.87 -17.74 6.39
N LYS A 137 17.79 -17.72 7.34
CA LYS A 137 17.51 -17.18 8.68
C LYS A 137 17.91 -15.73 8.80
N VAL A 138 17.13 -14.98 9.56
CA VAL A 138 17.37 -13.58 9.89
C VAL A 138 17.07 -13.33 11.36
N THR A 139 17.74 -12.35 11.95
CA THR A 139 17.49 -11.93 13.33
C THR A 139 16.58 -10.69 13.34
N PRO A 140 15.35 -10.78 13.88
CA PRO A 140 14.52 -9.60 14.09
C PRO A 140 15.20 -8.61 15.04
N LYS A 141 14.98 -7.32 14.77
CA LYS A 141 15.38 -6.22 15.62
C LYS A 141 14.17 -5.67 16.34
N VAL A 142 14.28 -5.53 17.65
CA VAL A 142 13.25 -4.86 18.46
C VAL A 142 13.51 -3.35 18.40
N VAL A 143 12.45 -2.58 18.16
CA VAL A 143 12.44 -1.12 18.29
C VAL A 143 11.61 -0.69 19.50
N ASP A 144 11.85 0.53 19.97
CA ASP A 144 11.23 1.11 21.17
C ASP A 144 9.80 1.65 20.94
N HIS A 145 9.36 1.69 19.69
CA HIS A 145 8.03 2.13 19.28
C HIS A 145 7.33 1.05 18.46
N SER A 146 6.00 1.12 18.39
CA SER A 146 5.18 0.20 17.59
C SER A 146 4.85 0.83 16.24
N HIS A 147 4.98 0.05 15.17
CA HIS A 147 4.46 0.38 13.85
C HIS A 147 3.05 -0.18 13.70
N GLU A 148 2.04 0.70 13.72
CA GLU A 148 0.62 0.31 13.63
C GLU A 148 0.32 -0.49 12.36
N TRP A 149 0.90 -0.12 11.22
CA TRP A 149 0.66 -0.79 9.95
C TRP A 149 1.93 -1.47 9.47
N MET A 150 1.83 -2.75 9.10
CA MET A 150 2.94 -3.49 8.49
C MET A 150 3.45 -2.76 7.24
N PHE A 151 4.76 -2.71 7.02
CA PHE A 151 5.34 -2.23 5.77
C PHE A 151 6.65 -2.87 5.36
N PHE A 152 6.96 -2.75 4.08
CA PHE A 152 8.29 -2.98 3.55
C PHE A 152 8.95 -1.66 3.19
N THR A 153 10.24 -1.54 3.47
CA THR A 153 11.09 -0.45 3.00
C THR A 153 12.47 -1.00 2.62
N PHE A 154 13.25 -0.18 1.92
CA PHE A 154 14.60 -0.50 1.54
C PHE A 154 15.59 0.55 2.06
N PHE A 155 16.75 0.06 2.51
CA PHE A 155 17.89 0.90 2.84
C PHE A 155 19.07 0.47 1.98
N ALA A 156 19.34 1.21 0.90
CA ALA A 156 20.54 0.99 0.09
C ALA A 156 21.81 1.08 0.97
N GLN A 157 22.66 0.07 0.89
CA GLN A 157 23.89 -0.07 1.69
C GLN A 157 25.13 0.29 0.86
N SER A 158 25.08 0.05 -0.45
CA SER A 158 26.14 0.37 -1.40
C SER A 158 25.52 0.62 -2.79
N LYS A 159 26.37 0.77 -3.82
CA LYS A 159 25.89 0.87 -5.21
C LYS A 159 25.13 -0.38 -5.66
N ASN A 160 25.49 -1.56 -5.15
CA ASN A 160 24.98 -2.85 -5.61
C ASN A 160 24.31 -3.67 -4.48
N SER A 161 24.03 -3.07 -3.33
CA SER A 161 23.35 -3.77 -2.24
C SER A 161 22.37 -2.90 -1.47
N ALA A 162 21.30 -3.50 -0.98
CA ALA A 162 20.33 -2.87 -0.09
C ALA A 162 19.83 -3.87 0.97
N LYS A 163 19.35 -3.34 2.09
CA LYS A 163 18.55 -4.10 3.05
C LYS A 163 17.08 -3.90 2.75
N ALA A 164 16.36 -4.95 2.42
CA ALA A 164 14.91 -4.97 2.51
C ALA A 164 14.52 -5.15 3.98
N VAL A 165 13.50 -4.44 4.44
CA VAL A 165 13.06 -4.49 5.84
C VAL A 165 11.55 -4.61 5.88
N LEU A 166 11.07 -5.71 6.44
CA LEU A 166 9.70 -5.83 6.94
C LEU A 166 9.63 -5.18 8.33
N ALA A 167 8.69 -4.28 8.56
CA ALA A 167 8.44 -3.67 9.86
C ALA A 167 6.96 -3.79 10.24
N TRP A 168 6.66 -4.30 11.44
CA TRP A 168 5.31 -4.35 11.99
C TRP A 168 5.34 -4.50 13.51
N ASP A 169 4.47 -3.76 14.20
CA ASP A 169 4.53 -3.60 15.65
C ASP A 169 5.96 -3.21 16.08
N LYS A 170 6.55 -3.86 17.07
CA LYS A 170 7.89 -3.53 17.60
C LYS A 170 9.04 -4.25 16.89
N LEU A 171 8.78 -4.97 15.79
CA LEU A 171 9.81 -5.75 15.11
C LEU A 171 10.15 -5.18 13.73
N MET A 172 11.44 -5.17 13.43
CA MET A 172 12.01 -4.95 12.10
C MET A 172 12.81 -6.19 11.69
N ILE A 173 12.55 -6.71 10.50
CA ILE A 173 13.14 -7.94 9.99
C ILE A 173 13.93 -7.60 8.72
N PRO A 174 15.22 -7.23 8.87
CA PRO A 174 16.07 -6.88 7.75
C PRO A 174 16.66 -8.12 7.07
N PHE A 175 16.73 -8.10 5.74
CA PHE A 175 17.53 -9.02 4.95
C PHE A 175 18.22 -8.29 3.79
N THR A 176 19.39 -8.79 3.40
CA THR A 176 20.32 -8.16 2.47
C THR A 176 20.13 -8.74 1.08
N ILE A 177 19.99 -7.85 0.11
CA ILE A 177 19.93 -8.17 -1.31
C ILE A 177 21.14 -7.52 -1.98
N VAL A 178 21.89 -8.31 -2.74
CA VAL A 178 23.05 -7.88 -3.52
C VAL A 178 22.77 -8.15 -5.00
N SER A 179 22.92 -7.14 -5.85
CA SER A 179 22.84 -7.30 -7.30
C SER A 179 24.08 -8.02 -7.82
N GLU A 180 23.89 -9.04 -8.66
CA GLU A 180 25.01 -9.75 -9.31
C GLU A 180 25.58 -9.02 -10.55
N VAL A 181 25.00 -7.88 -10.94
CA VAL A 181 25.50 -7.12 -12.08
C VAL A 181 26.84 -6.46 -11.72
N THR A 182 27.93 -7.10 -12.15
CA THR A 182 29.32 -6.66 -11.90
C THR A 182 29.80 -5.59 -12.88
N ASP A 183 29.19 -5.52 -14.07
CA ASP A 183 29.61 -4.65 -15.17
C ASP A 183 28.70 -3.43 -15.34
N VAL A 184 28.30 -2.83 -14.21
CA VAL A 184 27.61 -1.54 -14.25
C VAL A 184 28.65 -0.48 -14.56
N SER A 185 28.68 0.03 -15.79
CA SER A 185 29.47 1.23 -16.08
C SER A 185 29.12 2.29 -15.03
N SER A 186 30.10 3.05 -14.54
CA SER A 186 29.90 4.00 -13.43
C SER A 186 28.79 5.05 -13.66
N LYS A 187 28.29 5.16 -14.89
CA LYS A 187 27.17 6.02 -15.32
C LYS A 187 25.78 5.40 -15.08
N GLU A 188 25.64 4.08 -14.97
CA GLU A 188 24.34 3.40 -14.84
C GLU A 188 23.94 3.15 -13.37
N ALA A 189 24.89 2.92 -12.47
CA ALA A 189 24.65 2.85 -11.02
C ALA A 189 24.64 4.26 -10.42
N ARG A 190 23.46 4.72 -9.98
CA ARG A 190 23.28 6.05 -9.38
C ARG A 190 23.76 6.06 -7.92
N VAL A 191 24.48 7.13 -7.51
CA VAL A 191 24.90 7.35 -6.10
C VAL A 191 23.69 7.52 -5.18
N SER A 192 22.63 8.13 -5.70
CA SER A 192 21.32 8.22 -5.07
C SER A 192 20.36 7.33 -5.85
N PRO A 193 20.18 6.07 -5.41
CA PRO A 193 19.31 5.13 -6.09
C PRO A 193 17.87 5.62 -6.12
N ILE A 194 17.13 5.24 -7.15
CA ILE A 194 15.69 5.48 -7.23
C ILE A 194 14.96 4.51 -6.32
N ALA A 195 14.08 5.04 -5.49
CA ALA A 195 13.16 4.29 -4.66
C ALA A 195 11.73 4.78 -4.91
N SER A 196 10.75 3.93 -4.62
CA SER A 196 9.35 4.31 -4.72
C SER A 196 8.52 3.60 -3.67
N ILE A 197 7.48 4.27 -3.18
CA ILE A 197 6.37 3.64 -2.47
C ILE A 197 5.09 3.83 -3.26
N ARG A 198 4.18 2.87 -3.17
CA ARG A 198 2.76 3.05 -3.52
C ARG A 198 1.93 2.62 -2.32
N GLN A 199 1.02 3.47 -1.89
CA GLN A 199 0.09 3.20 -0.80
C GLN A 199 -1.34 3.37 -1.30
N ARG A 200 -2.18 2.36 -1.07
CA ARG A 200 -3.63 2.49 -1.28
C ARG A 200 -4.31 3.11 -0.06
N ILE A 201 -5.07 4.17 -0.24
CA ILE A 201 -5.89 4.84 0.77
C ILE A 201 -7.34 4.83 0.27
N GLY A 202 -8.22 4.09 0.94
CA GLY A 202 -9.51 3.74 0.37
C GLY A 202 -9.34 2.94 -0.92
N VAL A 203 -9.68 3.55 -2.05
CA VAL A 203 -9.46 2.99 -3.40
C VAL A 203 -8.46 3.80 -4.23
N THR A 204 -7.89 4.86 -3.65
CA THR A 204 -6.92 5.75 -4.29
C THR A 204 -5.51 5.22 -4.08
N ASP A 205 -4.72 5.16 -5.14
CA ASP A 205 -3.29 4.90 -5.06
C ASP A 205 -2.51 6.21 -4.97
N VAL A 206 -1.66 6.31 -3.96
CA VAL A 206 -0.69 7.38 -3.77
C VAL A 206 0.70 6.80 -4.00
N THR A 207 1.38 7.24 -5.05
CA THR A 207 2.73 6.78 -5.40
C THR A 207 3.72 7.91 -5.24
N VAL A 208 4.84 7.67 -4.54
CA VAL A 208 5.95 8.63 -4.42
C VAL A 208 7.22 7.98 -4.92
N THR A 209 7.82 8.52 -6.00
CA THR A 209 9.09 8.08 -6.57
C THR A 209 10.14 9.16 -6.34
N TYR A 210 11.29 8.77 -5.78
CA TYR A 210 12.31 9.71 -5.34
C TYR A 210 13.72 9.14 -5.52
N GLY A 211 14.70 10.01 -5.70
CA GLY A 211 16.11 9.66 -5.51
C GLY A 211 16.46 9.71 -4.03
N SER A 212 17.09 8.65 -3.50
CA SER A 212 17.46 8.51 -2.08
C SER A 212 18.93 8.92 -1.82
N PRO A 213 19.23 10.20 -1.51
CA PRO A 213 20.58 10.63 -1.15
C PRO A 213 21.02 10.11 0.22
N GLU A 214 22.34 9.98 0.39
CA GLU A 214 22.99 9.64 1.67
C GLU A 214 23.42 10.89 2.43
N VAL A 215 23.56 10.84 3.75
CA VAL A 215 24.17 11.92 4.54
C VAL A 215 25.67 11.96 4.27
N LYS A 216 26.37 10.83 4.34
CA LYS A 216 27.84 10.69 4.17
C LYS A 216 28.65 11.61 5.08
N GLY A 217 28.21 11.79 6.32
CA GLY A 217 28.87 12.68 7.28
C GLY A 217 28.86 14.17 6.91
N ARG A 218 28.05 14.58 5.91
CA ARG A 218 27.87 15.98 5.53
C ARG A 218 26.78 16.63 6.38
N THR A 219 26.88 17.92 6.61
CA THR A 219 25.77 18.73 7.12
C THR A 219 24.67 18.80 6.06
N VAL A 220 23.51 18.18 6.33
CA VAL A 220 22.40 18.17 5.37
C VAL A 220 21.69 19.52 5.33
N TRP A 221 21.16 19.96 6.46
CA TRP A 221 20.29 21.12 6.56
C TRP A 221 21.09 22.41 6.71
N GLY A 222 20.79 23.42 5.88
CA GLY A 222 21.51 24.69 5.85
C GLY A 222 22.75 24.71 4.94
N GLU A 223 23.32 23.55 4.62
CA GLU A 223 24.47 23.41 3.70
C GLU A 223 24.10 22.65 2.42
N LEU A 224 24.05 21.30 2.48
CA LEU A 224 23.74 20.47 1.30
C LEU A 224 22.34 20.78 0.74
N VAL A 225 21.40 21.03 1.64
CA VAL A 225 20.06 21.56 1.37
C VAL A 225 19.97 22.93 2.03
N PRO A 226 20.23 24.01 1.29
CA PRO A 226 20.16 25.37 1.84
C PRO A 226 18.74 25.71 2.29
N PHE A 227 18.64 26.37 3.44
CA PHE A 227 17.35 26.90 3.89
C PHE A 227 16.84 28.02 2.97
N ASN A 228 15.52 28.18 2.96
CA ASN A 228 14.78 29.19 2.22
C ASN A 228 15.02 29.14 0.70
N LYS A 229 15.39 27.97 0.19
CA LYS A 229 15.52 27.70 -1.25
C LYS A 229 14.68 26.49 -1.65
N VAL A 230 14.13 26.54 -2.85
CA VAL A 230 13.38 25.43 -3.43
C VAL A 230 14.32 24.25 -3.65
N TRP A 231 13.96 23.13 -3.04
CA TRP A 231 14.62 21.85 -3.15
C TRP A 231 13.68 20.82 -3.76
N ARG A 232 14.23 19.99 -4.63
CA ARG A 232 13.56 18.88 -5.32
C ARG A 232 13.11 17.71 -4.43
N THR A 233 13.29 17.85 -3.11
CA THR A 233 12.92 16.87 -2.08
C THR A 233 13.49 15.47 -2.33
N GLY A 234 14.75 15.42 -2.78
CA GLY A 234 15.43 14.20 -3.21
C GLY A 234 16.74 14.49 -3.95
N ALA A 235 17.17 13.56 -4.80
CA ALA A 235 18.38 13.68 -5.61
C ALA A 235 18.13 13.29 -7.08
N ASN A 236 18.90 13.91 -7.99
CA ASN A 236 18.75 13.80 -9.44
C ASN A 236 17.46 14.46 -9.95
N GLU A 237 16.47 13.69 -10.40
CA GLU A 237 15.14 14.16 -10.75
C GLU A 237 14.39 14.72 -9.53
N SER A 238 13.39 15.56 -9.78
CA SER A 238 12.43 15.95 -8.74
C SER A 238 11.70 14.72 -8.23
N THR A 239 11.46 14.69 -6.91
CA THR A 239 10.57 13.69 -6.34
C THR A 239 9.20 13.84 -6.99
N LYS A 240 8.64 12.73 -7.46
CA LYS A 240 7.34 12.67 -8.13
C LYS A 240 6.33 12.07 -7.18
N ILE A 241 5.15 12.68 -7.11
CA ILE A 241 3.99 12.16 -6.41
C ILE A 241 2.81 12.04 -7.36
N GLU A 242 2.11 10.92 -7.30
CA GLU A 242 1.00 10.57 -8.19
C GLU A 242 -0.21 10.12 -7.38
N PHE A 243 -1.40 10.58 -7.80
CA PHE A 243 -2.69 10.21 -7.23
C PHE A 243 -3.58 9.61 -8.32
N SER A 244 -4.13 8.41 -8.09
CA SER A 244 -5.00 7.75 -9.08
C SER A 244 -6.43 8.30 -9.12
N THR A 245 -6.85 9.00 -8.07
CA THR A 245 -8.10 9.75 -7.99
C THR A 245 -7.83 11.08 -7.28
N ASP A 246 -8.80 11.97 -7.28
CA ASP A 246 -8.70 13.23 -6.55
C ASP A 246 -8.48 12.99 -5.05
N VAL A 247 -7.67 13.84 -4.44
CA VAL A 247 -7.33 13.79 -3.01
C VAL A 247 -7.54 15.16 -2.36
N THR A 248 -7.52 15.19 -1.03
CA THR A 248 -7.46 16.43 -0.26
C THR A 248 -6.18 16.47 0.57
N ILE A 249 -5.42 17.56 0.44
CA ILE A 249 -4.18 17.82 1.19
C ILE A 249 -4.28 19.25 1.74
N ASP A 250 -4.00 19.42 3.03
CA ASP A 250 -4.13 20.72 3.73
C ASP A 250 -5.51 21.40 3.50
N GLY A 251 -6.59 20.60 3.51
CA GLY A 251 -7.95 21.06 3.28
C GLY A 251 -8.27 21.50 1.84
N LYS A 252 -7.32 21.40 0.91
CA LYS A 252 -7.49 21.76 -0.51
C LYS A 252 -7.59 20.51 -1.36
N SER A 253 -8.52 20.53 -2.32
CA SER A 253 -8.65 19.47 -3.32
C SER A 253 -7.49 19.53 -4.31
N VAL A 254 -6.92 18.36 -4.61
CA VAL A 254 -5.87 18.15 -5.61
C VAL A 254 -6.39 17.10 -6.59
N PRO A 255 -6.52 17.43 -7.88
CA PRO A 255 -6.98 16.47 -8.88
C PRO A 255 -6.05 15.26 -9.01
N ALA A 256 -6.60 14.13 -9.45
CA ALA A 256 -5.84 12.98 -9.89
C ALA A 256 -4.79 13.40 -10.92
N GLY A 257 -3.58 12.84 -10.83
CA GLY A 257 -2.50 13.20 -11.71
C GLY A 257 -1.12 13.01 -11.10
N LYS A 258 -0.11 13.42 -11.87
CA LYS A 258 1.31 13.36 -11.51
C LYS A 258 1.82 14.76 -11.26
N TYR A 259 2.60 14.92 -10.19
CA TYR A 259 3.14 16.19 -9.75
C TYR A 259 4.59 16.03 -9.33
N SER A 260 5.39 17.07 -9.51
CA SER A 260 6.67 17.17 -8.81
C SER A 260 6.43 17.68 -7.39
N LEU A 261 7.15 17.11 -6.43
CA LEU A 261 7.12 17.43 -5.01
C LEU A 261 8.37 18.24 -4.64
N PHE A 262 8.20 19.55 -4.52
CA PHE A 262 9.24 20.45 -4.04
C PHE A 262 9.02 20.79 -2.58
N THR A 263 10.09 21.19 -1.92
CA THR A 263 10.06 21.73 -0.56
C THR A 263 10.91 22.99 -0.47
N ILE A 264 10.56 23.89 0.44
CA ILE A 264 11.42 25.00 0.87
C ILE A 264 11.71 24.78 2.35
N PRO A 265 12.85 24.16 2.68
CA PRO A 265 13.23 23.93 4.07
C PRO A 265 13.52 25.24 4.81
N SER A 266 13.10 25.32 6.06
CA SER A 266 13.53 26.37 7.00
C SER A 266 13.77 25.75 8.39
N GLU A 267 14.22 26.56 9.36
CA GLU A 267 14.48 26.08 10.71
C GLU A 267 13.21 25.64 11.46
N LYS A 268 12.04 26.21 11.15
CA LYS A 268 10.81 26.00 11.93
C LYS A 268 9.63 25.49 11.13
N GLU A 269 9.52 25.90 9.87
CA GLU A 269 8.34 25.62 9.05
C GLU A 269 8.75 25.46 7.59
N TRP A 270 8.47 24.31 7.02
CA TRP A 270 8.80 23.99 5.65
C TRP A 270 7.59 24.23 4.77
N THR A 271 7.84 24.79 3.59
CA THR A 271 6.83 24.81 2.53
C THR A 271 6.90 23.54 1.73
N VAL A 272 5.78 22.86 1.55
CA VAL A 272 5.61 21.73 0.63
C VAL A 272 4.84 22.21 -0.59
N ILE A 273 5.30 21.80 -1.77
CA ILE A 273 4.80 22.28 -3.05
C ILE A 273 4.51 21.09 -3.97
N LEU A 274 3.29 21.03 -4.49
CA LEU A 274 2.95 20.19 -5.64
C LEU A 274 2.97 21.05 -6.90
N ASN A 275 3.82 20.69 -7.86
CA ASN A 275 3.97 21.40 -9.12
C ASN A 275 3.51 20.51 -10.29
N SER A 276 2.77 21.07 -11.24
CA SER A 276 2.14 20.33 -12.35
C SER A 276 3.12 19.74 -13.38
N VAL A 277 4.40 20.14 -13.37
CA VAL A 277 5.42 19.55 -14.24
C VAL A 277 6.06 18.36 -13.53
N SER A 278 5.66 17.14 -13.88
CA SER A 278 5.96 15.92 -13.09
C SER A 278 7.33 15.28 -13.30
N ASP A 279 8.04 15.60 -14.39
CA ASP A 279 9.30 14.95 -14.77
C ASP A 279 10.39 15.99 -15.00
N GLN A 280 10.85 16.62 -13.92
CA GLN A 280 11.92 17.63 -13.96
C GLN A 280 13.25 17.07 -13.47
N TRP A 281 14.35 17.55 -14.06
CA TRP A 281 15.68 17.32 -13.51
C TRP A 281 16.01 18.41 -12.49
N GLY A 282 16.25 18.01 -11.24
CA GLY A 282 16.60 18.97 -10.20
C GLY A 282 15.45 19.91 -9.82
N SER A 283 15.80 21.16 -9.52
CA SER A 283 14.87 22.28 -9.28
C SER A 283 15.23 23.52 -10.13
N TYR A 284 16.00 23.33 -11.20
CA TYR A 284 16.55 24.43 -12.00
C TYR A 284 15.49 25.10 -12.88
N ASP A 285 14.59 24.29 -13.44
CA ASP A 285 13.47 24.73 -14.26
C ASP A 285 12.18 24.87 -13.43
N TYR A 286 12.33 25.08 -12.12
CA TYR A 286 11.18 25.30 -11.24
C TYR A 286 10.49 26.62 -11.61
N ASP A 287 9.18 26.53 -11.84
CA ASP A 287 8.31 27.66 -12.16
C ASP A 287 7.13 27.68 -11.17
N GLU A 288 7.11 28.68 -10.29
CA GLU A 288 6.09 28.88 -9.28
C GLU A 288 4.68 29.06 -9.88
N SER A 289 4.56 29.55 -11.12
CA SER A 289 3.27 29.66 -11.80
C SER A 289 2.63 28.29 -12.13
N LYS A 290 3.40 27.20 -12.00
CA LYS A 290 2.96 25.82 -12.19
C LYS A 290 2.61 25.10 -10.88
N ASP A 291 2.73 25.78 -9.75
CA ASP A 291 2.34 25.25 -8.44
C ASP A 291 0.82 25.04 -8.40
N VAL A 292 0.42 23.80 -8.10
CA VAL A 292 -0.98 23.37 -7.93
C VAL A 292 -1.39 23.49 -6.47
N LEU A 293 -0.46 23.21 -5.55
CA LEU A 293 -0.68 23.32 -4.13
C LEU A 293 0.60 23.77 -3.44
N ARG A 294 0.46 24.71 -2.51
CA ARG A 294 1.51 25.14 -1.58
C ARG A 294 0.94 25.19 -0.17
N PHE A 295 1.62 24.55 0.78
CA PHE A 295 1.19 24.48 2.18
C PHE A 295 2.38 24.33 3.12
N GLN A 296 2.15 24.61 4.41
CA GLN A 296 3.19 24.58 5.43
C GLN A 296 3.13 23.29 6.25
N VAL A 297 4.30 22.77 6.63
CA VAL A 297 4.46 21.66 7.57
C VAL A 297 5.59 21.97 8.55
N SER A 298 5.48 21.50 9.79
CA SER A 298 6.57 21.61 10.76
C SER A 298 7.47 20.37 10.69
N PRO A 299 8.79 20.52 10.49
CA PRO A 299 9.72 19.40 10.61
C PRO A 299 9.74 18.92 12.06
N LYS A 300 9.88 17.61 12.24
CA LYS A 300 10.04 16.94 13.53
C LYS A 300 11.40 16.26 13.59
N GLU A 301 12.02 16.29 14.76
CA GLU A 301 13.23 15.51 15.00
C GLU A 301 12.89 14.01 15.05
N ILE A 302 13.76 13.21 14.45
CA ILE A 302 13.71 11.75 14.43
C ILE A 302 15.13 11.19 14.67
N GLY A 303 15.22 9.87 14.87
CA GLY A 303 16.51 9.18 14.84
C GLY A 303 17.24 9.34 13.50
N HIS A 304 18.56 9.22 13.52
CA HIS A 304 19.39 9.43 12.31
C HIS A 304 19.08 8.41 11.21
N HIS A 305 18.65 8.91 10.05
CA HIS A 305 18.45 8.16 8.82
C HIS A 305 19.57 8.51 7.82
N GLU A 306 20.47 7.55 7.59
CA GLU A 306 21.59 7.76 6.66
C GLU A 306 21.13 8.06 5.23
N ARG A 307 19.94 7.59 4.85
CA ARG A 307 19.34 7.82 3.54
C ARG A 307 17.99 8.47 3.66
N LEU A 308 17.63 9.27 2.65
CA LEU A 308 16.27 9.76 2.52
C LEU A 308 15.33 8.58 2.26
N VAL A 309 14.27 8.48 3.04
CA VAL A 309 13.23 7.45 2.92
C VAL A 309 11.87 8.14 2.90
N VAL A 310 10.97 7.66 2.04
CA VAL A 310 9.56 8.03 2.07
C VAL A 310 8.75 6.83 2.53
N ILE A 311 7.90 7.01 3.54
CA ILE A 311 6.99 5.98 4.04
C ILE A 311 5.58 6.54 4.22
N ALA A 312 4.58 5.68 4.03
CA ALA A 312 3.20 5.97 4.40
C ALA A 312 2.87 5.34 5.76
N THR A 313 2.28 6.12 6.67
CA THR A 313 1.87 5.72 8.02
C THR A 313 0.45 6.20 8.32
N GLU A 314 -0.04 5.96 9.55
CA GLU A 314 -1.30 6.51 10.06
C GLU A 314 -2.49 6.25 9.12
N LEU A 315 -2.54 5.05 8.54
CA LEU A 315 -3.59 4.70 7.61
C LEU A 315 -4.92 4.56 8.35
N SER A 316 -5.96 5.08 7.71
CA SER A 316 -7.36 4.86 8.01
C SER A 316 -8.07 4.52 6.71
N GLU A 317 -9.39 4.33 6.76
CA GLU A 317 -10.17 4.07 5.55
C GLU A 317 -10.04 5.20 4.52
N ASN A 318 -10.03 6.46 4.96
CA ASN A 318 -10.09 7.66 4.11
C ASN A 318 -8.85 8.56 4.17
N SER A 319 -7.81 8.16 4.89
CA SER A 319 -6.59 8.97 4.96
C SER A 319 -5.34 8.13 5.24
N GLY A 320 -4.20 8.71 4.89
CA GLY A 320 -2.88 8.20 5.23
C GLY A 320 -1.86 9.33 5.23
N THR A 321 -0.82 9.21 6.04
CA THR A 321 0.21 10.24 6.19
C THR A 321 1.45 9.87 5.39
N ILE A 322 1.88 10.75 4.47
CA ILE A 322 3.16 10.63 3.78
C ILE A 322 4.24 11.26 4.65
N ASN A 323 5.31 10.52 4.91
CA ASN A 323 6.46 10.96 5.69
C ASN A 323 7.69 10.97 4.80
N ILE A 324 8.47 12.04 4.87
CA ILE A 324 9.77 12.17 4.21
C ILE A 324 10.80 12.35 5.32
N GLU A 325 11.70 11.37 5.43
CA GLU A 325 12.62 11.21 6.55
C GLU A 325 14.05 11.19 6.03
N TRP A 326 14.90 12.09 6.51
CA TRP A 326 16.33 12.09 6.15
C TRP A 326 17.17 12.75 7.24
N GLU A 327 18.33 12.16 7.53
CA GLU A 327 19.16 12.57 8.66
C GLU A 327 18.32 12.55 9.93
N LYS A 328 18.18 13.64 10.67
CA LYS A 328 17.40 13.70 11.92
C LYS A 328 16.09 14.44 11.75
N LEU A 329 15.66 14.75 10.53
CA LEU A 329 14.41 15.47 10.29
C LEU A 329 13.40 14.64 9.51
N LYS A 330 12.15 14.83 9.89
CA LYS A 330 10.97 14.32 9.20
C LYS A 330 9.99 15.44 8.93
N ILE A 331 9.45 15.49 7.71
CA ILE A 331 8.19 16.19 7.44
C ILE A 331 7.09 15.18 7.14
N SER A 332 5.87 15.52 7.55
CA SER A 332 4.70 14.65 7.40
C SER A 332 3.51 15.47 6.92
N PHE A 333 2.72 14.92 5.99
CA PHE A 333 1.45 15.52 5.61
C PHE A 333 0.38 14.46 5.32
N PRO A 334 -0.87 14.67 5.76
CA PRO A 334 -1.96 13.75 5.49
C PRO A 334 -2.47 13.92 4.06
N VAL A 335 -2.75 12.79 3.41
CA VAL A 335 -3.50 12.70 2.17
C VAL A 335 -4.85 12.06 2.49
N LYS A 336 -5.95 12.75 2.18
CA LYS A 336 -7.31 12.26 2.40
C LYS A 336 -8.01 11.95 1.07
N THR A 337 -8.92 10.99 1.10
CA THR A 337 -9.69 10.54 -0.06
C THR A 337 -11.18 10.57 0.26
N ASP A 338 -12.02 10.85 -0.74
CA ASP A 338 -13.48 10.77 -0.59
C ASP A 338 -13.96 9.33 -0.81
N VAL A 339 -13.74 8.52 0.21
CA VAL A 339 -13.98 7.07 0.14
C VAL A 339 -15.42 6.73 -0.20
N VAL A 340 -16.39 7.41 0.42
CA VAL A 340 -17.81 7.09 0.26
C VAL A 340 -18.26 7.39 -1.17
N SER A 341 -17.91 8.56 -1.70
CA SER A 341 -18.25 8.93 -3.07
C SER A 341 -17.56 8.03 -4.11
N LEU A 342 -16.27 7.71 -3.90
CA LEU A 342 -15.53 6.82 -4.80
C LEU A 342 -16.09 5.39 -4.76
N ALA A 343 -16.40 4.87 -3.59
CA ALA A 343 -17.01 3.56 -3.42
C ALA A 343 -18.40 3.52 -4.07
N TYR A 344 -19.25 4.55 -3.87
CA TYR A 344 -20.55 4.64 -4.54
C TYR A 344 -20.39 4.60 -6.06
N SER A 345 -19.50 5.41 -6.64
CA SER A 345 -19.22 5.37 -8.08
C SER A 345 -18.80 3.97 -8.56
N ASN A 346 -17.94 3.29 -7.80
CA ASN A 346 -17.48 1.94 -8.15
C ASN A 346 -18.59 0.89 -8.02
N ILE A 347 -19.41 0.97 -6.97
CA ILE A 347 -20.56 0.09 -6.74
C ILE A 347 -21.58 0.27 -7.86
N SER A 348 -21.99 1.50 -8.15
CA SER A 348 -22.98 1.80 -9.19
C SER A 348 -22.53 1.31 -10.57
N LYS A 349 -21.23 1.46 -10.91
CA LYS A 349 -20.65 0.89 -12.12
C LYS A 349 -20.64 -0.64 -12.13
N ALA A 350 -20.29 -1.27 -11.00
CA ALA A 350 -20.26 -2.72 -10.89
C ALA A 350 -21.67 -3.32 -11.00
N ILE A 351 -22.67 -2.71 -10.35
CA ILE A 351 -24.08 -3.11 -10.42
C ILE A 351 -24.62 -2.96 -11.84
N ALA A 352 -24.32 -1.85 -12.52
CA ALA A 352 -24.73 -1.65 -13.91
C ALA A 352 -24.13 -2.70 -14.87
N ALA A 353 -23.00 -3.29 -14.52
CA ALA A 353 -22.34 -4.34 -15.28
C ALA A 353 -22.66 -5.77 -14.78
N ALA A 354 -23.41 -5.90 -13.68
CA ALA A 354 -23.63 -7.17 -13.00
C ALA A 354 -24.60 -8.07 -13.76
N LYS A 355 -24.34 -9.38 -13.73
CA LYS A 355 -25.26 -10.39 -14.28
C LYS A 355 -26.43 -10.66 -13.33
N GLU A 356 -27.45 -11.34 -13.84
CA GLU A 356 -28.69 -11.62 -13.11
C GLU A 356 -28.49 -12.40 -11.79
N ASP A 357 -27.43 -13.20 -11.70
CA ASP A 357 -27.11 -14.06 -10.54
C ASP A 357 -26.01 -13.49 -9.62
N GLU A 358 -25.45 -12.32 -9.94
CA GLU A 358 -24.34 -11.71 -9.20
C GLU A 358 -24.79 -10.94 -7.94
N TRP A 359 -25.56 -11.61 -7.07
CA TRP A 359 -26.09 -11.06 -5.81
C TRP A 359 -25.00 -10.43 -4.92
N GLY A 360 -23.76 -10.93 -4.99
CA GLY A 360 -22.64 -10.49 -4.16
C GLY A 360 -22.24 -9.04 -4.39
N VAL A 361 -22.38 -8.52 -5.62
CA VAL A 361 -22.09 -7.12 -5.95
C VAL A 361 -23.11 -6.20 -5.27
N TYR A 362 -24.38 -6.55 -5.36
CA TYR A 362 -25.48 -5.83 -4.71
C TYR A 362 -25.36 -5.86 -3.19
N ALA A 363 -25.16 -7.04 -2.59
CA ALA A 363 -25.01 -7.18 -1.13
C ALA A 363 -23.80 -6.41 -0.60
N SER A 364 -22.66 -6.48 -1.30
CA SER A 364 -21.44 -5.76 -0.90
C SER A 364 -21.64 -4.24 -0.98
N GLY A 365 -22.27 -3.76 -2.04
CA GLY A 365 -22.58 -2.34 -2.21
C GLY A 365 -23.53 -1.82 -1.13
N ALA A 366 -24.63 -2.53 -0.87
CA ALA A 366 -25.59 -2.20 0.16
C ALA A 366 -24.97 -2.20 1.57
N ASN A 367 -24.19 -3.24 1.90
CA ASN A 367 -23.52 -3.32 3.19
C ASN A 367 -22.55 -2.15 3.38
N PHE A 368 -21.75 -1.81 2.36
CA PHE A 368 -20.81 -0.70 2.44
C PHE A 368 -21.52 0.63 2.70
N MET A 369 -22.62 0.90 1.98
CA MET A 369 -23.44 2.10 2.16
C MET A 369 -24.06 2.19 3.54
N ALA A 370 -24.58 1.08 4.07
CA ALA A 370 -25.11 1.02 5.43
C ALA A 370 -24.03 1.25 6.50
N ASP A 371 -22.82 0.70 6.31
CA ASP A 371 -21.69 0.88 7.23
C ASP A 371 -21.25 2.36 7.30
N HIS A 372 -21.51 3.13 6.25
CA HIS A 372 -21.18 4.56 6.13
C HIS A 372 -22.38 5.50 6.29
N ASP A 373 -23.58 4.97 6.55
CA ASP A 373 -24.82 5.75 6.69
C ASP A 373 -25.08 6.70 5.49
N SER A 374 -24.83 6.20 4.27
CA SER A 374 -24.86 6.99 3.04
C SER A 374 -25.61 6.28 1.92
N HIS A 375 -26.28 7.01 1.03
CA HIS A 375 -27.04 6.46 -0.11
C HIS A 375 -27.98 5.31 0.28
N LEU A 376 -28.69 5.46 1.41
CA LEU A 376 -29.49 4.39 2.01
C LEU A 376 -30.67 3.97 1.14
N ASP A 377 -31.21 4.87 0.33
CA ASP A 377 -32.32 4.56 -0.58
C ASP A 377 -31.85 3.61 -1.69
N GLU A 378 -30.72 3.90 -2.35
CA GLU A 378 -30.13 2.99 -3.33
C GLU A 378 -29.64 1.70 -2.68
N ALA A 379 -29.03 1.80 -1.50
CA ALA A 379 -28.58 0.64 -0.73
C ALA A 379 -29.74 -0.30 -0.38
N LYS A 380 -30.94 0.23 -0.13
CA LYS A 380 -32.15 -0.55 0.13
C LYS A 380 -32.52 -1.37 -1.08
N ASP A 381 -32.55 -0.75 -2.26
CA ASP A 381 -32.91 -1.43 -3.49
C ASP A 381 -31.89 -2.51 -3.86
N TRP A 382 -30.59 -2.25 -3.64
CA TRP A 382 -29.54 -3.26 -3.80
C TRP A 382 -29.65 -4.40 -2.79
N ALA A 383 -29.93 -4.09 -1.52
CA ALA A 383 -30.10 -5.10 -0.47
C ALA A 383 -31.30 -6.01 -0.72
N ASP A 384 -32.46 -5.42 -1.05
CA ASP A 384 -33.67 -6.17 -1.40
C ASP A 384 -33.42 -7.07 -2.61
N LYS A 385 -32.72 -6.56 -3.63
CA LYS A 385 -32.35 -7.33 -4.82
C LYS A 385 -31.45 -8.51 -4.49
N ALA A 386 -30.41 -8.31 -3.67
CA ALA A 386 -29.51 -9.38 -3.26
C ALA A 386 -30.21 -10.45 -2.40
N ALA A 387 -30.99 -10.03 -1.40
CA ALA A 387 -31.72 -10.92 -0.52
C ALA A 387 -32.79 -11.75 -1.26
N GLY A 388 -33.37 -11.19 -2.34
CA GLY A 388 -34.30 -11.93 -3.20
C GLY A 388 -33.64 -12.95 -4.15
N MET A 389 -32.31 -12.93 -4.30
CA MET A 389 -31.57 -13.83 -5.20
C MET A 389 -30.99 -15.06 -4.51
N THR A 390 -30.78 -15.01 -3.19
CA THR A 390 -30.01 -16.05 -2.49
C THR A 390 -30.38 -16.18 -1.01
N ASP A 391 -30.27 -17.39 -0.48
CA ASP A 391 -30.34 -17.69 0.95
C ASP A 391 -28.98 -17.51 1.67
N ASN A 392 -28.20 -16.53 1.22
CA ASN A 392 -26.89 -16.26 1.79
C ASN A 392 -27.02 -15.30 2.99
N TYR A 393 -26.44 -15.68 4.13
CA TYR A 393 -26.46 -14.85 5.34
C TYR A 393 -25.92 -13.42 5.09
N PHE A 394 -24.96 -13.23 4.18
CA PHE A 394 -24.38 -11.92 3.89
C PHE A 394 -25.35 -11.01 3.13
N ALA A 395 -26.18 -11.57 2.24
CA ALA A 395 -27.24 -10.80 1.57
C ALA A 395 -28.27 -10.31 2.60
N TYR A 396 -28.69 -11.18 3.51
CA TYR A 396 -29.57 -10.82 4.62
C TYR A 396 -28.92 -9.83 5.59
N LEU A 397 -27.60 -9.93 5.82
CA LEU A 397 -26.88 -9.00 6.69
C LEU A 397 -26.87 -7.58 6.11
N ALA A 398 -26.64 -7.45 4.80
CA ALA A 398 -26.71 -6.16 4.12
C ALA A 398 -28.10 -5.54 4.29
N ALA A 399 -29.17 -6.31 4.05
CA ALA A 399 -30.54 -5.85 4.23
C ALA A 399 -30.87 -5.46 5.68
N ALA A 400 -30.50 -6.29 6.66
CA ALA A 400 -30.69 -5.99 8.07
C ALA A 400 -30.05 -4.66 8.47
N LYS A 401 -28.80 -4.42 8.05
CA LYS A 401 -28.09 -3.17 8.32
C LYS A 401 -28.73 -1.97 7.64
N VAL A 402 -29.10 -2.09 6.36
CA VAL A 402 -29.76 -0.99 5.63
C VAL A 402 -31.08 -0.61 6.29
N TYR A 403 -31.96 -1.57 6.57
CA TYR A 403 -33.24 -1.28 7.20
C TYR A 403 -33.10 -0.76 8.64
N HIS A 404 -32.07 -1.19 9.37
CA HIS A 404 -31.73 -0.61 10.67
C HIS A 404 -31.35 0.87 10.55
N LYS A 405 -30.53 1.23 9.56
CA LYS A 405 -30.14 2.62 9.28
C LYS A 405 -31.31 3.50 8.82
N LEU A 406 -32.24 2.92 8.05
CA LEU A 406 -33.49 3.57 7.65
C LEU A 406 -34.52 3.68 8.79
N GLY A 407 -34.25 3.11 9.97
CA GLY A 407 -35.19 3.11 11.10
C GLY A 407 -36.39 2.17 10.91
N ASN A 408 -36.37 1.27 9.92
CA ASN A 408 -37.42 0.28 9.71
C ASN A 408 -37.14 -0.96 10.57
N LYS A 409 -37.56 -0.90 11.84
CA LYS A 409 -37.33 -1.96 12.82
C LYS A 409 -37.92 -3.30 12.40
N GLU A 410 -39.13 -3.32 11.85
CA GLU A 410 -39.83 -4.55 11.48
C GLU A 410 -39.01 -5.36 10.46
N LYS A 411 -38.61 -4.72 9.35
CA LYS A 411 -37.76 -5.37 8.34
C LYS A 411 -36.35 -5.66 8.83
N ALA A 412 -35.76 -4.79 9.66
CA ALA A 412 -34.44 -5.05 10.23
C ALA A 412 -34.44 -6.31 11.11
N VAL A 413 -35.50 -6.52 11.90
CA VAL A 413 -35.70 -7.71 12.73
C VAL A 413 -35.93 -8.95 11.88
N GLU A 414 -36.74 -8.85 10.83
CA GLU A 414 -36.95 -9.95 9.87
C GLU A 414 -35.61 -10.45 9.28
N TYR A 415 -34.82 -9.55 8.69
CA TYR A 415 -33.57 -9.93 8.06
C TYR A 415 -32.50 -10.40 9.06
N ILE A 416 -32.40 -9.80 10.26
CA ILE A 416 -31.40 -10.25 11.23
C ILE A 416 -31.71 -11.66 11.77
N ASP A 417 -32.99 -12.05 11.82
CA ASP A 417 -33.35 -13.44 12.14
C ASP A 417 -32.93 -14.40 11.03
N MET A 418 -33.11 -14.02 9.76
CA MET A 418 -32.59 -14.79 8.62
C MET A 418 -31.06 -14.89 8.62
N VAL A 419 -30.35 -13.83 9.05
CA VAL A 419 -28.89 -13.85 9.24
C VAL A 419 -28.49 -14.91 10.26
N LEU A 420 -29.11 -14.89 11.45
CA LEU A 420 -28.78 -15.83 12.54
C LEU A 420 -29.10 -17.29 12.18
N GLU A 421 -30.11 -17.52 11.35
CA GLU A 421 -30.42 -18.85 10.82
C GLU A 421 -29.38 -19.31 9.80
N ASN A 422 -29.07 -18.48 8.79
CA ASN A 422 -28.25 -18.87 7.66
C ASN A 422 -26.74 -18.83 7.96
N ALA A 423 -26.29 -17.99 8.89
CA ALA A 423 -24.88 -17.90 9.27
C ALA A 423 -24.35 -19.20 9.89
N LYS A 424 -25.21 -20.02 10.52
CA LYS A 424 -24.82 -21.32 11.08
C LYS A 424 -24.36 -22.34 10.02
N LYS A 425 -24.69 -22.07 8.75
CA LYS A 425 -24.36 -22.96 7.61
C LYS A 425 -22.95 -22.75 7.06
N VAL A 426 -22.26 -21.67 7.46
CA VAL A 426 -20.90 -21.39 6.96
C VAL A 426 -19.82 -21.96 7.88
N SER A 427 -18.72 -22.44 7.30
CA SER A 427 -17.62 -23.11 8.03
C SER A 427 -16.91 -22.20 9.04
N PHE A 428 -17.03 -20.89 8.90
CA PHE A 428 -16.42 -19.87 9.76
C PHE A 428 -17.41 -19.22 10.73
N TYR A 429 -18.58 -19.83 10.98
CA TYR A 429 -19.62 -19.29 11.86
C TYR A 429 -19.09 -18.85 13.23
N GLU A 430 -18.29 -19.67 13.89
CA GLU A 430 -17.75 -19.36 15.22
C GLU A 430 -16.90 -18.08 15.25
N ALA A 431 -16.26 -17.71 14.13
CA ALA A 431 -15.49 -16.48 14.02
C ALA A 431 -16.37 -15.22 13.91
N ILE A 432 -17.62 -15.35 13.44
CA ILE A 432 -18.53 -14.22 13.19
C ILE A 432 -19.71 -14.15 14.19
N LYS A 433 -20.00 -15.25 14.89
CA LYS A 433 -21.16 -15.42 15.78
C LYS A 433 -21.33 -14.26 16.76
N GLY A 434 -20.27 -13.91 17.50
CA GLY A 434 -20.34 -12.85 18.52
C GLY A 434 -20.72 -11.48 17.93
N SER A 435 -20.18 -11.14 16.75
CA SER A 435 -20.52 -9.90 16.05
C SER A 435 -21.98 -9.88 15.59
N LEU A 436 -22.48 -11.00 15.06
CA LEU A 436 -23.87 -11.12 14.62
C LEU A 436 -24.85 -11.04 15.79
N GLU A 437 -24.55 -11.71 16.91
CA GLU A 437 -25.38 -11.65 18.12
C GLU A 437 -25.44 -10.24 18.72
N ASN A 438 -24.33 -9.51 18.70
CA ASN A 438 -24.30 -8.11 19.15
C ASN A 438 -25.14 -7.20 18.26
N LEU A 439 -25.03 -7.34 16.93
CA LEU A 439 -25.86 -6.60 15.99
C LEU A 439 -27.35 -6.92 16.19
N ALA A 440 -27.70 -8.19 16.38
CA ALA A 440 -29.07 -8.61 16.63
C ALA A 440 -29.63 -8.01 17.92
N LYS A 441 -28.83 -7.96 19.00
CA LYS A 441 -29.22 -7.27 20.23
C LYS A 441 -29.47 -5.79 19.97
N GLU A 442 -28.58 -5.12 19.22
CA GLU A 442 -28.76 -3.70 18.88
C GLU A 442 -30.07 -3.46 18.12
N ILE A 443 -30.30 -4.19 17.02
CA ILE A 443 -31.48 -4.06 16.16
C ILE A 443 -32.78 -4.33 16.92
N LYS A 444 -32.78 -5.31 17.85
CA LYS A 444 -33.99 -5.68 18.61
C LYS A 444 -34.27 -4.74 19.80
N SER A 445 -33.23 -4.07 20.31
CA SER A 445 -33.32 -3.22 21.50
C SER A 445 -33.86 -1.80 21.25
N LYS A 446 -33.58 -1.24 20.08
CA LYS A 446 -34.23 -0.03 19.55
C LYS A 446 -35.54 -0.46 18.93
#